data_AF-A0A359LJN4-F1
#
_entry.id   AF-A0A359LJN4-F1
#
_cell.length_a   1.000
_cell.length_b   1.000
_cell.length_c   1.000
_cell.angle_alpha   90.00
_cell.angle_beta   90.00
_cell.angle_gamma   90.00
#
_symmetry.space_group_name_H-M   'P 1'
#
loop_
_entity.id
_entity.type
_entity.pdbx_description
1 polymer ?
#
loop_
_entity_poly.entity_id
_entity_poly.type
_entity_poly.pdbx_seq_one_letter_code
_entity_poly.pdbx_strand_id
1 'polypeptide(L)'
;GERAKEEIKKAKLKGINNINHQDREYLPEPQEEGEKYSEEQVNLINKLVKLNVSKITAENLVKSKDQELIKEWMEAINYTDAKDRAAYLVKALRENWQLPEEYLKGKEEFRAKEEQEKANILKKKKQERKDKEIREEKEKLDQIYYSLDPVKQKEIDREVENRLDDFWKSQLNKQRSKGKLSKILQTALDEKRREIIKNQINIDL
;
A
#
# COMPACT_ATOMS: atom_id res chain seq x y z
N GLY A 1 48.48 -24.27 -74.35
CA GLY A 1 48.67 -23.42 -73.17
C GLY A 1 48.55 -21.92 -73.43
N GLU A 2 48.09 -21.46 -74.59
CA GLU A 2 47.87 -20.02 -74.86
C GLU A 2 46.40 -19.64 -75.11
N ARG A 3 45.57 -20.53 -75.67
CA ARG A 3 44.12 -20.28 -75.83
C ARG A 3 43.36 -20.06 -74.52
N ALA A 4 43.75 -20.75 -73.44
CA ALA A 4 43.13 -20.55 -72.13
C ALA A 4 43.43 -19.19 -71.49
N LYS A 5 44.51 -18.50 -71.91
CA LYS A 5 44.88 -17.17 -71.40
C LYS A 5 44.16 -16.04 -72.14
N GLU A 6 43.76 -16.25 -73.41
CA GLU A 6 42.99 -15.26 -74.18
C GLU A 6 41.51 -15.21 -73.77
N GLU A 7 40.90 -16.34 -73.41
CA GLU A 7 39.49 -16.34 -72.95
C GLU A 7 39.30 -15.63 -71.61
N ILE A 8 40.26 -15.75 -70.68
CA ILE A 8 40.23 -15.03 -69.39
C ILE A 8 40.38 -13.51 -69.59
N LYS A 9 41.17 -13.06 -70.58
CA LYS A 9 41.28 -11.63 -70.92
C LYS A 9 40.01 -11.08 -71.58
N LYS A 10 39.35 -11.85 -72.46
CA LYS A 10 38.07 -11.44 -73.07
C LYS A 10 36.93 -11.39 -72.05
N ALA A 11 36.93 -12.27 -71.06
CA ALA A 11 35.96 -12.26 -69.96
C ALA A 11 36.18 -11.07 -69.00
N LYS A 12 37.44 -10.70 -68.71
CA LYS A 12 37.76 -9.54 -67.86
C LYS A 12 37.47 -8.18 -68.51
N LEU A 13 37.60 -8.05 -69.83
CA LEU A 13 37.38 -6.78 -70.53
C LEU A 13 35.90 -6.46 -70.81
N LYS A 14 35.00 -7.45 -70.78
CA LYS A 14 33.55 -7.19 -70.85
C LYS A 14 32.94 -6.73 -69.52
N GLY A 15 33.67 -6.83 -68.40
CA GLY A 15 33.15 -6.55 -67.07
C GLY A 15 33.41 -5.14 -66.51
N ILE A 16 34.17 -4.27 -67.20
CA ILE A 16 34.66 -3.01 -66.59
C ILE A 16 34.17 -1.73 -67.30
N ASN A 17 33.66 -1.80 -68.53
CA ASN A 17 33.18 -0.61 -69.22
C ASN A 17 31.66 -0.61 -69.39
N ASN A 18 30.94 -0.37 -68.30
CA ASN A 18 29.66 0.34 -68.34
C ASN A 18 29.32 0.86 -66.93
N ILE A 19 29.97 1.96 -66.57
CA ILE A 19 29.41 2.90 -65.59
C ILE A 19 28.67 3.95 -66.42
N ASN A 20 27.33 3.88 -66.42
CA ASN A 20 26.50 5.07 -66.34
C ASN A 20 25.09 4.68 -65.85
N HIS A 21 24.83 5.13 -64.62
CA HIS A 21 23.58 5.53 -63.98
C HIS A 21 22.30 4.70 -64.13
N GLN A 22 21.73 4.43 -62.94
CA GLN A 22 20.37 4.02 -62.59
C GLN A 22 20.07 2.51 -62.54
N ASP A 23 19.43 2.14 -61.43
CA ASP A 23 18.79 0.86 -61.11
C ASP A 23 19.70 -0.30 -60.71
N ARG A 24 20.42 -0.13 -59.59
CA ARG A 24 20.66 -1.26 -58.68
C ARG A 24 19.39 -1.44 -57.85
N GLU A 25 18.58 -2.44 -58.19
CA GLU A 25 17.60 -3.01 -57.28
C GLU A 25 18.33 -3.42 -55.99
N TYR A 26 18.19 -2.58 -54.97
CA TYR A 26 18.50 -2.92 -53.59
C TYR A 26 17.61 -4.12 -53.25
N LEU A 27 18.22 -5.30 -53.09
CA LEU A 27 17.65 -6.27 -52.15
C LEU A 27 17.62 -5.53 -50.81
N PRO A 28 16.44 -5.29 -50.20
CA PRO A 28 16.40 -4.65 -48.91
C PRO A 28 17.21 -5.53 -47.95
N GLU A 29 18.16 -4.91 -47.23
CA GLU A 29 18.61 -5.45 -45.95
C GLU A 29 17.33 -5.86 -45.19
N PRO A 30 17.31 -7.02 -44.50
CA PRO A 30 16.16 -7.36 -43.69
C PRO A 30 15.95 -6.19 -42.75
N GLN A 31 14.89 -5.42 -43.03
CA GLN A 31 14.46 -4.37 -42.15
C GLN A 31 14.10 -5.13 -40.90
N GLU A 32 14.95 -5.06 -39.88
CA GLU A 32 14.49 -5.22 -38.52
C GLU A 32 13.44 -4.12 -38.38
N GLU A 33 12.20 -4.44 -38.75
CA GLU A 33 11.01 -3.75 -38.30
C GLU A 33 11.07 -3.89 -36.78
N GLY A 34 11.82 -2.98 -36.15
CA GLY A 34 11.98 -2.93 -34.72
C GLY A 34 10.60 -2.65 -34.17
N GLU A 35 9.90 -3.71 -33.78
CA GLU A 35 8.69 -3.60 -32.97
C GLU A 35 9.03 -2.65 -31.82
N LYS A 36 8.41 -1.47 -31.85
CA LYS A 36 8.64 -0.45 -30.85
C LYS A 36 8.07 -0.95 -29.53
N TYR A 37 8.93 -1.50 -28.68
CA TYR A 37 8.59 -1.82 -27.31
C TYR A 37 8.21 -0.54 -26.57
N SER A 38 7.20 -0.63 -25.70
CA SER A 38 6.93 0.43 -24.74
C SER A 38 8.10 0.58 -23.77
N GLU A 39 8.22 1.74 -23.12
CA GLU A 39 9.25 1.96 -22.11
C GLU A 39 9.19 0.91 -20.98
N GLU A 40 7.98 0.51 -20.59
CA GLU A 40 7.76 -0.55 -19.59
C GLU A 40 8.28 -1.92 -20.06
N GLN A 41 8.05 -2.27 -21.33
CA GLN A 41 8.54 -3.51 -21.92
C GLN A 41 10.07 -3.51 -22.03
N VAL A 42 10.68 -2.40 -22.48
CA VAL A 42 12.15 -2.25 -22.52
C VAL A 42 12.75 -2.41 -21.12
N ASN A 43 12.12 -1.79 -20.11
CA ASN A 43 12.54 -1.93 -18.73
C ASN A 43 12.43 -3.39 -18.25
N LEU A 44 11.35 -4.10 -18.59
CA LEU A 44 11.17 -5.50 -18.22
C LEU A 44 12.21 -6.41 -18.89
N ILE A 45 12.48 -6.21 -20.19
CA ILE A 45 13.54 -6.90 -20.93
C ILE A 45 14.90 -6.68 -20.26
N ASN A 46 15.25 -5.44 -19.93
CA ASN A 46 16.50 -5.12 -19.25
C ASN A 46 16.62 -5.78 -17.88
N LYS A 47 15.52 -5.87 -17.12
CA LYS A 47 15.52 -6.58 -15.83
C LYS A 47 15.69 -8.10 -16.02
N LEU A 48 15.07 -8.71 -17.03
CA LEU A 48 15.26 -10.13 -17.35
C LEU A 48 16.71 -10.43 -17.78
N VAL A 49 17.32 -9.54 -18.57
CA VAL A 49 18.74 -9.65 -18.95
C VAL A 49 19.66 -9.58 -17.73
N LYS A 50 19.36 -8.72 -16.74
CA LYS A 50 20.08 -8.68 -15.46
C LYS A 50 19.95 -9.97 -14.65
N LEU A 51 18.88 -10.73 -14.86
CA LEU A 51 18.69 -12.08 -14.29
C LEU A 51 19.37 -13.17 -15.14
N ASN A 52 20.28 -12.81 -16.05
CA ASN A 52 20.99 -13.70 -16.97
C ASN A 52 20.10 -14.40 -18.01
N VAL A 53 18.90 -13.88 -18.29
CA VAL A 53 18.10 -14.33 -19.44
C VAL A 53 18.65 -13.68 -20.71
N SER A 54 18.88 -14.45 -21.77
CA SER A 54 19.34 -13.87 -23.04
C SER A 54 18.37 -12.81 -23.59
N LYS A 55 18.89 -11.74 -24.21
CA LYS A 55 18.09 -10.64 -24.76
C LYS A 55 16.95 -11.14 -25.67
N ILE A 56 17.26 -12.05 -26.60
CA ILE A 56 16.28 -12.65 -27.52
C ILE A 56 15.18 -13.40 -26.75
N THR A 57 15.53 -14.14 -25.70
CA THR A 57 14.54 -14.87 -24.89
C THR A 57 13.70 -13.91 -24.06
N ALA A 58 14.31 -12.87 -23.49
CA ALA A 58 13.61 -11.84 -22.73
C ALA A 58 12.60 -11.09 -23.59
N GLU A 59 12.98 -10.68 -24.79
CA GLU A 59 12.10 -10.08 -25.79
C GLU A 59 10.92 -11.00 -26.13
N ASN A 60 11.19 -12.26 -26.44
CA ASN A 60 10.14 -13.24 -26.75
C ASN A 60 9.18 -13.46 -25.58
N LEU A 61 9.66 -13.47 -24.33
CA LEU A 61 8.81 -13.59 -23.15
C LEU A 61 7.90 -12.38 -23.01
N VAL A 62 8.44 -11.16 -23.12
CA VAL A 62 7.67 -9.92 -22.97
C VAL A 62 6.63 -9.73 -24.08
N LYS A 63 6.87 -10.28 -25.29
CA LYS A 63 5.87 -10.30 -26.38
C LYS A 63 4.76 -11.32 -26.16
N SER A 64 5.10 -12.49 -25.62
CA SER A 64 4.19 -13.65 -25.60
C SER A 64 3.46 -13.89 -24.28
N LYS A 65 3.92 -13.27 -23.19
CA LYS A 65 3.40 -13.49 -21.84
C LYS A 65 2.91 -12.18 -21.23
N ASP A 66 2.00 -12.34 -20.28
CA ASP A 66 1.52 -11.23 -19.47
C ASP A 66 2.67 -10.59 -18.67
N GLN A 67 2.76 -9.26 -18.72
CA GLN A 67 3.87 -8.54 -18.11
C GLN A 67 3.80 -8.56 -16.58
N GLU A 68 2.61 -8.66 -15.99
CA GLU A 68 2.45 -8.79 -14.55
C GLU A 68 2.93 -10.17 -14.09
N LEU A 69 2.55 -11.24 -14.80
CA LEU A 69 3.02 -12.59 -14.53
C LEU A 69 4.55 -12.70 -14.60
N ILE A 70 5.20 -12.05 -15.56
CA ILE A 70 6.66 -11.98 -15.65
C ILE A 70 7.23 -11.29 -14.40
N LYS A 71 6.66 -10.14 -14.00
CA LYS A 71 7.11 -9.40 -12.80
C LYS A 71 6.94 -10.24 -11.54
N GLU A 72 5.80 -10.91 -11.37
CA GLU A 72 5.54 -11.79 -10.22
C GLU A 72 6.55 -12.94 -10.15
N TRP A 73 6.83 -13.59 -11.28
CA TRP A 73 7.82 -14.66 -11.34
C TRP A 73 9.25 -14.17 -11.09
N MET A 74 9.60 -12.97 -11.56
CA MET A 74 10.90 -12.36 -11.28
C MET A 74 11.12 -12.07 -9.80
N GLU A 75 10.07 -11.76 -9.06
CA GLU A 75 10.13 -11.62 -7.60
C GLU A 75 10.17 -13.00 -6.92
N ALA A 76 9.29 -13.89 -7.36
CA ALA A 76 9.07 -15.20 -6.76
C ALA A 76 10.24 -16.17 -6.96
N ILE A 77 11.09 -15.96 -7.97
CA ILE A 77 12.28 -16.80 -8.21
C ILE A 77 13.23 -16.85 -7.01
N ASN A 78 13.21 -15.83 -6.14
CA ASN A 78 14.02 -15.80 -4.91
C ASN A 78 13.51 -16.76 -3.83
N TYR A 79 12.28 -17.26 -3.96
CA TYR A 79 11.64 -18.25 -3.10
C TYR A 79 11.74 -19.66 -3.69
N THR A 80 12.72 -19.86 -4.58
CA THR A 80 12.99 -21.16 -5.20
C THR A 80 14.44 -21.56 -4.97
N ASP A 81 14.68 -22.86 -4.80
CA ASP A 81 16.01 -23.44 -4.65
C ASP A 81 16.71 -23.69 -6.01
N ALA A 82 16.26 -23.03 -7.08
CA ALA A 82 16.76 -23.26 -8.42
C ALA A 82 18.25 -22.84 -8.53
N LYS A 83 19.11 -23.80 -8.90
CA LYS A 83 20.54 -23.56 -9.16
C LYS A 83 20.76 -22.59 -10.32
N ASP A 84 19.98 -22.74 -11.40
CA ASP A 84 19.92 -21.78 -12.50
C ASP A 84 18.55 -21.11 -12.51
N ARG A 85 18.49 -19.95 -11.86
CA ARG A 85 17.29 -19.13 -11.73
C ARG A 85 16.78 -18.61 -13.07
N ALA A 86 17.66 -18.33 -14.01
CA ALA A 86 17.30 -17.80 -15.33
C ALA A 86 16.58 -18.88 -16.15
N ALA A 87 17.17 -20.07 -16.22
CA ALA A 87 16.58 -21.20 -16.91
C ALA A 87 15.26 -21.63 -16.27
N TYR A 88 15.21 -21.67 -14.94
CA TYR A 88 13.99 -22.01 -14.19
C TYR A 88 12.87 -21.00 -14.45
N LEU A 89 13.15 -19.70 -14.39
CA LEU A 89 12.22 -18.61 -14.68
C LEU A 89 11.62 -18.74 -16.10
N VAL A 90 12.48 -18.91 -17.11
CA VAL A 90 12.05 -19.05 -18.51
C VAL A 90 11.17 -20.29 -18.68
N LYS A 91 11.53 -21.41 -18.05
CA LYS A 91 10.76 -22.65 -18.12
C LYS A 91 9.39 -22.50 -17.47
N ALA A 92 9.35 -21.94 -16.26
CA ALA A 92 8.12 -21.70 -15.52
C ALA A 92 7.14 -20.81 -16.29
N LEU A 93 7.63 -19.73 -16.92
CA LEU A 93 6.81 -18.84 -17.74
C LEU A 93 6.31 -19.50 -19.03
N ARG A 94 7.14 -20.33 -19.69
CA ARG A 94 6.74 -21.03 -20.92
C ARG A 94 5.66 -22.07 -20.64
N GLU A 95 5.84 -22.85 -19.58
CA GLU A 95 4.95 -23.94 -19.18
C GLU A 95 3.80 -23.50 -18.26
N ASN A 96 3.66 -22.20 -18.00
CA ASN A 96 2.62 -21.61 -17.13
C ASN A 96 2.56 -22.28 -15.75
N TRP A 97 3.72 -22.49 -15.12
CA TRP A 97 3.79 -23.02 -13.77
C TRP A 97 3.14 -22.06 -12.77
N GLN A 98 2.66 -22.62 -11.65
CA GLN A 98 2.19 -21.83 -10.51
C GLN A 98 3.36 -21.21 -9.76
N LEU A 99 3.12 -20.02 -9.18
CA LEU A 99 4.10 -19.36 -8.34
C LEU A 99 4.44 -20.19 -7.10
N PRO A 100 5.68 -20.10 -6.58
CA PRO A 100 6.10 -20.74 -5.35
C PRO A 100 5.17 -20.41 -4.17
N GLU A 101 4.84 -21.43 -3.39
CA GLU A 101 3.92 -21.32 -2.24
C GLU A 101 4.41 -20.27 -1.21
N GLU A 102 5.70 -20.23 -0.93
CA GLU A 102 6.28 -19.28 0.02
C GLU A 102 6.10 -17.82 -0.43
N TYR A 103 6.19 -17.55 -1.75
CA TYR A 103 5.93 -16.22 -2.29
C TYR A 103 4.46 -15.83 -2.13
N LEU A 104 3.54 -16.75 -2.44
CA LEU A 104 2.10 -16.53 -2.31
C LEU A 104 1.72 -16.26 -0.85
N LYS A 105 2.22 -17.09 0.07
CA LYS A 105 2.02 -16.92 1.51
C LYS A 105 2.57 -15.58 2.01
N GLY A 106 3.79 -15.21 1.60
CA GLY A 106 4.37 -13.92 1.96
C GLY A 106 3.54 -12.74 1.46
N LYS A 107 2.99 -12.83 0.24
CA LYS A 107 2.12 -11.80 -0.36
C LYS A 107 0.80 -11.66 0.38
N GLU A 108 0.18 -12.77 0.76
CA GLU A 108 -1.05 -12.79 1.57
C GLU A 108 -0.82 -12.20 2.97
N GLU A 109 0.26 -12.60 3.65
CA GLU A 109 0.62 -12.07 4.96
C GLU A 109 0.89 -10.57 4.92
N PHE A 110 1.57 -10.08 3.87
CA PHE A 110 1.81 -8.65 3.68
C PHE A 110 0.50 -7.88 3.50
N ARG A 111 -0.40 -8.37 2.64
CA ARG A 111 -1.73 -7.77 2.43
C ARG A 111 -2.54 -7.75 3.73
N ALA A 112 -2.55 -8.86 4.46
CA ALA A 112 -3.25 -8.97 5.74
C ALA A 112 -2.70 -7.96 6.77
N LYS A 113 -1.38 -7.80 6.85
CA LYS A 113 -0.74 -6.79 7.71
C LYS A 113 -1.12 -5.36 7.30
N GLU A 114 -1.09 -5.04 6.01
CA GLU A 114 -1.50 -3.72 5.52
C GLU A 114 -2.97 -3.42 5.83
N GLU A 115 -3.87 -4.38 5.62
CA GLU A 115 -5.28 -4.24 5.94
C GLU A 115 -5.51 -4.07 7.45
N GLN A 116 -4.82 -4.86 8.27
CA GLN A 116 -4.88 -4.75 9.72
C GLN A 116 -4.39 -3.38 10.19
N GLU A 117 -3.31 -2.86 9.61
CA GLU A 117 -2.78 -1.54 9.95
C GLU A 117 -3.77 -0.43 9.56
N LYS A 118 -4.34 -0.48 8.35
CA LYS A 118 -5.40 0.45 7.92
C LYS A 118 -6.60 0.41 8.88
N ALA A 119 -7.03 -0.78 9.29
CA ALA A 119 -8.13 -0.95 10.24
C ALA A 119 -7.79 -0.40 11.62
N ASN A 120 -6.55 -0.59 12.10
CA ASN A 120 -6.08 -0.06 13.38
C ASN A 120 -6.05 1.48 13.38
N ILE A 121 -5.53 2.09 12.32
CA ILE A 121 -5.50 3.55 12.13
C ILE A 121 -6.93 4.10 12.17
N LEU A 122 -7.86 3.47 11.45
CA LEU A 122 -9.25 3.90 11.41
C LEU A 122 -9.93 3.79 12.78
N LYS A 123 -9.71 2.68 13.50
CA LYS A 123 -10.22 2.48 14.87
C LYS A 123 -9.68 3.55 15.83
N LYS A 124 -8.37 3.81 15.78
CA LYS A 124 -7.71 4.84 16.60
C LYS A 124 -8.30 6.23 16.35
N LYS A 125 -8.40 6.65 15.08
CA LYS A 125 -8.98 7.94 14.70
C LYS A 125 -10.44 8.07 15.15
N LYS A 126 -11.22 6.99 15.06
CA LYS A 126 -12.61 6.96 15.57
C LYS A 126 -12.68 7.11 17.08
N GLN A 127 -11.78 6.46 17.81
CA GLN A 127 -11.71 6.56 19.26
C GLN A 127 -11.30 7.97 19.70
N GLU A 128 -10.26 8.55 19.10
CA GLU A 128 -9.81 9.91 19.40
C GLU A 128 -10.90 10.97 19.17
N ARG A 129 -11.70 10.81 18.10
CA ARG A 129 -12.86 11.69 17.85
C ARG A 129 -13.92 11.57 18.94
N LYS A 130 -14.28 10.34 19.34
CA LYS A 130 -15.24 10.12 20.43
C LYS A 130 -14.72 10.69 21.76
N ASP A 131 -13.45 10.46 22.08
CA ASP A 131 -12.85 10.96 23.31
C ASP A 131 -12.81 12.49 23.33
N LYS A 132 -12.60 13.12 22.16
CA LYS A 132 -12.69 14.58 21.99
C LYS A 132 -14.12 15.07 22.18
N GLU A 133 -15.11 14.45 21.54
CA GLU A 133 -16.53 14.81 21.67
C GLU A 133 -16.99 14.69 23.14
N ILE A 134 -16.62 13.61 23.83
CA ILE A 134 -16.92 13.41 25.24
C ILE A 134 -16.25 14.49 26.10
N ARG A 135 -15.01 14.87 25.79
CA ARG A 135 -14.30 15.92 26.54
C ARG A 135 -14.97 17.28 26.36
N GLU A 136 -15.29 17.65 25.12
CA GLU A 136 -15.97 18.90 24.80
C GLU A 136 -17.36 18.96 25.44
N GLU A 137 -18.10 17.84 25.46
CA GLU A 137 -19.38 17.76 26.16
C GLU A 137 -19.22 17.98 27.67
N LYS A 138 -18.23 17.34 28.29
CA LYS A 138 -17.95 17.53 29.72
C LYS A 138 -17.59 18.97 30.05
N GLU A 139 -16.72 19.59 29.26
CA GLU A 139 -16.33 20.99 29.42
C GLU A 139 -17.53 21.93 29.29
N LYS A 140 -18.43 21.70 28.32
CA LYS A 140 -19.68 22.47 28.18
C LYS A 140 -20.58 22.33 29.41
N LEU A 141 -20.78 21.12 29.92
CA LEU A 141 -21.61 20.89 31.09
C LEU A 141 -21.01 21.54 32.35
N ASP A 142 -19.68 21.53 32.47
CA ASP A 142 -18.99 22.22 33.57
C ASP A 142 -19.10 23.74 33.43
N GLN A 143 -19.00 24.31 32.22
CA GLN A 143 -19.25 25.73 31.97
C GLN A 143 -20.68 26.13 32.33
N ILE A 144 -21.66 25.32 31.96
CA ILE A 144 -23.06 25.55 32.32
C ILE A 144 -23.19 25.59 33.84
N TYR A 145 -22.65 24.60 34.55
CA TYR A 145 -22.66 24.57 36.02
C TYR A 145 -22.12 25.86 36.63
N TYR A 146 -20.93 26.30 36.22
CA TYR A 146 -20.29 27.50 36.78
C TYR A 146 -21.00 28.80 36.41
N SER A 147 -21.81 28.80 35.35
CA SER A 147 -22.64 29.95 34.96
C SER A 147 -23.96 30.06 35.73
N LEU A 148 -24.38 29.00 36.45
CA LEU A 148 -25.60 29.01 37.25
C LEU A 148 -25.48 29.89 38.50
N ASP A 149 -26.63 30.38 38.98
CA ASP A 149 -26.72 31.08 40.26
C ASP A 149 -26.25 30.19 41.44
N PRO A 150 -25.57 30.74 42.47
CA PRO A 150 -25.10 29.95 43.62
C PRO A 150 -26.19 29.14 44.33
N VAL A 151 -27.45 29.58 44.30
CA VAL A 151 -28.58 28.82 44.85
C VAL A 151 -28.83 27.56 44.03
N LYS A 152 -28.81 27.68 42.69
CA LYS A 152 -28.97 26.54 41.77
C LYS A 152 -27.80 25.57 41.81
N GLN A 153 -26.58 26.06 41.94
CA GLN A 153 -25.40 25.20 42.14
C GLN A 153 -25.54 24.32 43.38
N LYS A 154 -25.95 24.90 44.52
CA LYS A 154 -26.18 24.14 45.76
C LYS A 154 -27.33 23.13 45.67
N GLU A 155 -28.36 23.44 44.89
CA GLU A 155 -29.47 22.52 44.62
C GLU A 155 -28.94 21.27 43.90
N ILE A 156 -28.16 21.47 42.84
CA ILE A 156 -27.53 20.39 42.07
C ILE A 156 -26.56 19.59 42.95
N ASP A 157 -25.70 20.23 43.73
CA ASP A 157 -24.74 19.54 44.61
C ASP A 157 -25.44 18.61 45.62
N ARG A 158 -26.56 19.06 46.19
CA ARG A 158 -27.38 18.22 47.08
C ARG A 158 -27.99 17.04 46.33
N GLU A 159 -28.48 17.28 45.12
CA GLU A 159 -29.05 16.22 44.30
C GLU A 159 -28.00 15.18 43.89
N VAL A 160 -26.78 15.62 43.55
CA VAL A 160 -25.63 14.73 43.31
C VAL A 160 -25.44 13.81 44.51
N GLU A 161 -25.30 14.37 45.72
CA GLU A 161 -25.09 13.59 46.94
C GLU A 161 -26.22 12.58 47.20
N ASN A 162 -27.47 12.97 46.94
CA ASN A 162 -28.63 12.12 47.13
C ASN A 162 -28.66 10.94 46.12
N ARG A 163 -28.27 11.19 44.87
CA ARG A 163 -28.23 10.19 43.79
C ARG A 163 -26.96 9.31 43.79
N LEU A 164 -26.00 9.56 44.68
CA LEU A 164 -24.85 8.67 44.87
C LEU A 164 -25.27 7.33 45.49
N ASP A 165 -24.61 6.26 45.07
CA ASP A 165 -24.73 4.95 45.71
C ASP A 165 -24.13 4.94 47.12
N ASP A 166 -24.54 3.98 47.95
CA ASP A 166 -24.13 3.86 49.36
C ASP A 166 -22.60 3.77 49.53
N PHE A 167 -21.93 3.12 48.59
CA PHE A 167 -20.47 3.07 48.55
C PHE A 167 -19.87 4.48 48.50
N TRP A 168 -20.31 5.31 47.56
CA TRP A 168 -19.81 6.67 47.36
C TRP A 168 -20.20 7.61 48.50
N LYS A 169 -21.42 7.47 49.04
CA LYS A 169 -21.85 8.20 50.25
C LYS A 169 -20.95 7.90 51.45
N SER A 170 -20.62 6.62 51.67
CA SER A 170 -19.70 6.20 52.74
C SER A 170 -18.30 6.80 52.54
N GLN A 171 -17.77 6.78 51.31
CA GLN A 171 -16.47 7.38 51.00
C GLN A 171 -16.46 8.89 51.19
N LEU A 172 -17.52 9.58 50.78
CA LEU A 172 -17.67 11.03 50.94
C LEU A 172 -17.68 11.42 52.43
N ASN A 173 -18.45 10.73 53.26
CA ASN A 173 -18.51 10.99 54.70
C ASN A 173 -17.16 10.75 55.40
N LYS A 174 -16.43 9.69 55.01
CA LYS A 174 -15.08 9.40 55.51
C LYS A 174 -14.03 10.42 55.10
N GLN A 175 -14.18 11.07 53.95
CA GLN A 175 -13.23 12.07 53.45
C GLN A 175 -13.56 13.49 53.94
N ARG A 176 -14.84 13.78 54.20
CA ARG A 176 -15.29 15.01 54.88
C ARG A 176 -14.64 15.17 56.26
N SER A 177 -14.57 14.10 57.05
CA SER A 177 -13.91 14.12 58.35
C SER A 177 -12.40 14.36 58.28
N LYS A 178 -11.79 14.19 57.10
CA LYS A 178 -10.35 14.40 56.83
C LYS A 178 -10.07 15.72 56.10
N GLY A 179 -11.10 16.49 55.74
CA GLY A 179 -10.98 17.81 55.10
C GLY A 179 -10.45 17.82 53.65
N LYS A 180 -10.18 16.66 53.03
CA LYS A 180 -9.64 16.57 51.66
C LYS A 180 -10.30 15.44 50.87
N LEU A 181 -10.84 15.79 49.69
CA LEU A 181 -11.40 14.83 48.75
C LEU A 181 -10.30 14.22 47.86
N SER A 182 -10.41 12.92 47.62
CA SER A 182 -9.57 12.18 46.69
C SER A 182 -9.93 12.52 45.25
N LYS A 183 -8.96 12.47 44.33
CA LYS A 183 -9.18 12.74 42.90
C LYS A 183 -10.29 11.85 42.30
N ILE A 184 -10.31 10.57 42.68
CA ILE A 184 -11.30 9.60 42.20
C ILE A 184 -12.71 10.00 42.63
N LEU A 185 -12.88 10.36 43.91
CA LEU A 185 -14.17 10.80 44.43
C LEU A 185 -14.62 12.11 43.77
N GLN A 186 -13.70 13.06 43.55
CA GLN A 186 -14.00 14.29 42.82
C GLN A 186 -14.50 13.98 41.40
N THR A 187 -13.80 13.11 40.66
CA THR A 187 -14.23 12.70 39.31
C THR A 187 -15.61 12.04 39.31
N ALA A 188 -15.91 11.20 40.31
CA ALA A 188 -17.22 10.56 40.44
C ALA A 188 -18.35 11.59 40.71
N LEU A 189 -18.10 12.57 41.58
CA LEU A 189 -19.03 13.67 41.84
C LEU A 189 -19.26 14.54 40.60
N ASP A 190 -18.17 14.93 39.92
CA ASP A 190 -18.25 15.76 38.71
C ASP A 190 -19.01 15.02 37.59
N GLU A 191 -18.84 13.71 37.46
CA GLU A 191 -19.59 12.92 36.48
C GLU A 191 -21.09 12.89 36.79
N LYS A 192 -21.46 12.67 38.05
CA LYS A 192 -22.86 12.70 38.47
C LYS A 192 -23.49 14.07 38.34
N ARG A 193 -22.74 15.13 38.62
CA ARG A 193 -23.17 16.52 38.38
C ARG A 193 -23.49 16.76 36.91
N ARG A 194 -22.58 16.35 36.02
CA ARG A 194 -22.79 16.46 34.57
C ARG A 194 -24.00 15.66 34.09
N GLU A 195 -24.23 14.47 34.65
CA GLU A 195 -25.42 13.67 34.36
C GLU A 195 -26.73 14.40 34.74
N ILE A 196 -26.78 15.00 35.92
CA ILE A 196 -27.96 15.77 36.38
C ILE A 196 -28.20 17.00 35.50
N ILE A 197 -27.16 17.78 35.22
CA ILE A 197 -27.26 18.96 34.35
C ILE A 197 -27.74 18.57 32.96
N LYS A 198 -27.19 17.50 32.38
CA LYS A 198 -27.61 16.99 31.08
C LYS A 198 -29.09 16.60 31.07
N ASN A 199 -29.56 15.93 32.13
CA ASN A 199 -30.97 15.57 32.26
C ASN A 199 -31.87 16.81 32.38
N GLN A 200 -31.44 17.83 33.13
CA GLN A 200 -32.19 19.08 33.28
C GLN A 200 -32.30 19.84 31.94
N ILE A 201 -31.21 19.96 31.19
CA ILE A 201 -31.19 20.63 29.87
C ILE A 201 -32.07 19.88 28.86
N ASN A 202 -32.05 18.54 28.87
CA ASN A 202 -32.90 17.74 27.99
C ASN A 202 -34.40 17.82 28.32
N ILE A 203 -34.76 18.29 29.51
CA ILE A 203 -36.16 18.53 29.91
C ILE A 203 -36.64 19.92 29.43
N ASP A 204 -35.71 20.85 29.22
CA ASP A 204 -35.98 22.25 28.82
C ASP A 204 -35.92 22.48 27.29
N LEU A 205 -35.78 21.42 26.47
CA LEU A 205 -35.81 21.43 24.99
C LEU A 205 -37.03 20.68 24.44
#